data_AF-A0A5J5PFC4-F1
#
_entry.id   AF-A0A5J5PFC4-F1
#
_cell.length_a   1.000
_cell.length_b   1.000
_cell.length_c   1.000
_cell.angle_alpha   90.00
_cell.angle_beta   90.00
_cell.angle_gamma   90.00
#
_symmetry.space_group_name_H-M   'P 1'
#
loop_
_entity.id
_entity.type
_entity.pdbx_description
1 polymer ?
#
loop_
_entity_poly.entity_id
_entity_poly.type
_entity_poly.pdbx_seq_one_letter_code
_entity_poly.pdbx_strand_id
1 'polypeptide(L)'
;MHQSAILAPALQSQWLMMHVSMMVLGYAALLCGSLLSVALLVITFRKAIKIIGILSGAVWANEAWGSYWNWDPKETWAFITWTVFAIYFHTRTNTNLEGVNSALVASMGFLIIWICYFGVNLSGTGLHSYGSFTLN
;
A
#
# COMPACT_ATOMS: atom_id res chain seq x y z
N MET A 1 37.68 49.03 -11.87
CA MET A 1 38.40 48.14 -12.80
C MET A 1 39.02 47.03 -11.96
N HIS A 2 38.33 45.90 -11.82
CA HIS A 2 38.84 44.80 -10.99
C HIS A 2 39.81 43.95 -11.79
N GLN A 3 41.05 43.89 -11.31
CA GLN A 3 42.16 43.12 -11.85
C GLN A 3 41.81 41.63 -11.81
N SER A 4 41.61 41.01 -12.96
CA SER A 4 41.42 39.57 -13.12
C SER A 4 42.70 38.86 -12.68
N ALA A 5 42.67 38.30 -11.47
CA ALA A 5 43.75 37.47 -10.95
C ALA A 5 44.06 36.34 -11.96
N ILE A 6 45.34 36.18 -12.30
CA ILE A 6 45.84 35.09 -13.14
C ILE A 6 45.42 33.77 -12.48
N LEU A 7 44.46 33.06 -13.08
CA LEU A 7 44.07 31.73 -12.61
C LEU A 7 45.23 30.75 -12.87
N ALA A 8 45.44 29.82 -11.95
CA ALA A 8 46.46 28.79 -12.12
C ALA A 8 46.22 27.99 -13.42
N PRO A 9 47.25 27.62 -14.20
CA PRO A 9 47.10 27.02 -15.54
C PRO A 9 46.19 25.78 -15.57
N ALA A 10 46.12 25.03 -14.46
CA ALA A 10 45.27 23.84 -14.33
C ALA A 10 43.76 24.17 -14.38
N LEU A 11 43.34 25.35 -13.90
CA LEU A 11 41.94 25.80 -13.90
C LEU A 11 41.43 26.21 -15.28
N GLN A 12 42.31 26.48 -16.25
CA GLN A 12 41.94 26.79 -17.63
C GLN A 12 41.89 25.54 -18.53
N SER A 13 42.22 24.36 -17.99
CA SER A 13 42.32 23.11 -18.78
C SER A 13 40.95 22.46 -19.03
N GLN A 14 40.77 21.87 -20.23
CA GLN A 14 39.57 21.06 -20.55
C GLN A 14 39.44 19.82 -19.65
N TRP A 15 40.54 19.37 -19.05
CA TRP A 15 40.58 18.27 -18.07
C TRP A 15 39.82 18.61 -16.78
N LEU A 16 39.80 19.88 -16.37
CA LEU A 16 39.00 20.34 -15.24
C LEU A 16 37.50 20.13 -15.50
N MET A 17 37.04 20.44 -16.71
CA MET A 17 35.63 20.27 -17.09
C MET A 17 35.20 18.79 -17.06
N MET A 18 36.08 17.89 -17.50
CA MET A 18 35.85 16.44 -17.40
C MET A 18 35.83 15.96 -15.93
N HIS A 19 36.78 16.44 -15.11
CA HIS A 19 36.87 16.09 -13.69
C HIS A 19 35.65 16.56 -12.90
N VAL A 20 35.18 17.79 -13.14
CA VAL A 20 34.00 18.34 -12.47
C VAL A 20 32.73 17.64 -12.92
N SER A 21 32.57 17.35 -14.22
CA SER A 21 31.38 16.66 -14.73
C SER A 21 31.24 15.23 -14.22
N MET A 22 32.33 14.46 -14.09
CA MET A 22 32.26 13.12 -13.49
C MET A 22 31.93 13.17 -11.99
N MET A 23 32.41 14.17 -11.25
CA MET A 23 32.03 14.36 -9.85
C MET A 23 30.54 14.71 -9.72
N VAL A 24 30.03 15.64 -10.54
CA VAL A 24 28.60 16.01 -10.54
C VAL A 24 27.71 14.81 -10.88
N LEU A 25 28.08 14.00 -11.87
CA LEU A 25 27.39 12.74 -12.20
C LEU A 25 27.43 11.75 -11.02
N GLY A 26 28.57 11.62 -10.34
CA GLY A 26 28.72 10.79 -9.15
C GLY A 26 27.79 11.21 -8.01
N TYR A 27 27.76 12.50 -7.68
CA TYR A 27 26.85 13.03 -6.66
C TYR A 27 25.38 12.86 -7.04
N ALA A 28 25.02 13.06 -8.32
CA ALA A 28 23.66 12.84 -8.80
C ALA A 28 23.23 11.36 -8.67
N ALA A 29 24.12 10.41 -8.99
CA ALA A 29 23.86 8.98 -8.84
C ALA A 29 23.68 8.59 -7.35
N LEU A 30 24.52 9.12 -6.47
CA LEU A 30 24.42 8.88 -5.02
C LEU A 30 23.14 9.47 -4.42
N LEU A 31 22.74 10.67 -4.85
CA LEU A 31 21.49 11.30 -4.41
C LEU A 31 20.27 10.55 -4.92
N CYS A 32 20.28 10.10 -6.18
CA CYS A 32 19.20 9.28 -6.73
C CYS A 32 19.08 7.93 -5.99
N GLY A 33 20.22 7.28 -5.70
CA GLY A 33 20.26 6.03 -4.95
C GLY A 33 19.76 6.16 -3.51
N SER A 34 20.12 7.25 -2.82
CA SER A 34 19.65 7.50 -1.44
C SER A 34 18.14 7.78 -1.39
N LEU A 35 17.62 8.57 -2.34
CA LEU A 35 16.18 8.82 -2.46
C LEU A 35 15.41 7.53 -2.75
N LEU A 36 15.90 6.69 -3.66
CA LEU A 36 15.29 5.40 -3.97
C LEU A 36 15.27 4.47 -2.74
N SER A 37 16.38 4.42 -2.00
CA SER A 37 16.48 3.62 -0.77
C SER A 37 15.48 4.06 0.30
N VAL A 38 15.35 5.38 0.53
CA VAL A 38 14.36 5.94 1.48
C VAL A 38 12.93 5.60 1.05
N ALA A 39 12.62 5.72 -0.24
CA ALA A 39 11.29 5.38 -0.76
C ALA A 39 10.92 3.90 -0.53
N LEU A 40 11.87 2.98 -0.77
CA LEU A 40 11.67 1.54 -0.51
C LEU A 40 11.48 1.24 0.98
N LEU A 41 12.19 1.94 1.86
CA LEU A 41 12.06 1.80 3.31
C LEU A 41 10.64 2.23 3.76
N VAL A 42 10.13 3.37 3.27
CA VAL A 42 8.77 3.84 3.58
C VAL A 42 7.69 2.85 3.12
N ILE A 43 7.84 2.29 1.90
CA ILE A 43 6.90 1.29 1.38
C ILE A 43 6.90 0.03 2.25
N THR A 44 8.08 -0.42 2.69
CA THR A 44 8.23 -1.60 3.54
C THR A 44 7.63 -1.37 4.92
N PHE A 45 7.87 -0.20 5.52
CA PHE A 45 7.32 0.18 6.82
C PHE A 45 5.78 0.24 6.81
N ARG A 46 5.19 0.75 5.72
CA ARG A 46 3.72 0.76 5.53
C ARG A 46 3.13 -0.65 5.55
N LYS A 47 3.81 -1.64 4.95
CA LYS A 47 3.37 -3.04 4.97
C LYS A 47 3.40 -3.62 6.39
N ALA A 48 4.46 -3.32 7.15
CA ALA A 48 4.59 -3.76 8.54
C ALA A 48 3.47 -3.20 9.44
N ILE A 49 3.19 -1.89 9.35
CA ILE A 49 2.09 -1.25 10.11
C ILE A 49 0.73 -1.90 9.79
N LYS A 50 0.47 -2.23 8.53
CA LYS A 50 -0.79 -2.88 8.13
C LYS A 50 -0.97 -4.24 8.80
N ILE A 51 0.10 -5.04 8.92
CA ILE A 51 0.04 -6.36 9.59
C ILE A 51 -0.21 -6.18 11.08
N ILE A 52 0.50 -5.24 11.73
CA ILE A 52 0.31 -4.94 13.15
C ILE A 52 -1.13 -4.47 13.41
N GLY A 53 -1.70 -3.63 12.55
CA GLY A 53 -3.08 -3.15 12.67
C GLY A 53 -4.13 -4.27 12.59
N ILE A 54 -3.92 -5.27 11.74
CA ILE A 54 -4.81 -6.44 11.64
C ILE A 54 -4.71 -7.28 12.92
N LEU A 55 -3.49 -7.54 13.41
CA LEU A 55 -3.27 -8.29 14.64
C LEU A 55 -3.84 -7.58 15.87
N SER A 56 -3.65 -6.26 15.99
CA SER A 56 -4.22 -5.47 17.08
C SER A 56 -5.76 -5.44 17.03
N GLY A 57 -6.34 -5.41 15.83
CA GLY A 57 -7.80 -5.52 15.66
C GLY A 57 -8.34 -6.86 16.14
N ALA A 58 -7.64 -7.97 15.87
CA ALA A 58 -8.02 -9.29 16.35
C ALA A 58 -7.91 -9.43 17.88
N VAL A 59 -6.86 -8.85 18.50
CA VAL A 59 -6.72 -8.80 19.96
C VAL A 59 -7.82 -7.97 20.60
N TRP A 60 -8.15 -6.80 20.02
CA TRP A 60 -9.24 -5.97 20.52
C TRP A 60 -10.61 -6.65 20.42
N ALA A 61 -10.87 -7.42 19.36
CA ALA A 61 -12.09 -8.22 19.24
C ALA A 61 -12.21 -9.25 20.39
N ASN A 62 -11.10 -9.88 20.77
CA ASN A 62 -11.08 -10.81 21.91
C ASN A 62 -11.36 -10.11 23.24
N GLU A 63 -10.78 -8.93 23.46
CA GLU A 63 -11.00 -8.15 24.70
C GLU A 63 -12.43 -7.61 24.79
N ALA A 64 -13.00 -7.15 23.67
CA ALA A 64 -14.33 -6.58 23.66
C ALA A 64 -15.42 -7.66 23.82
N TRP A 65 -15.27 -8.80 23.14
CA TRP A 65 -16.36 -9.76 22.91
C TRP A 65 -16.07 -11.17 23.45
N GLY A 66 -14.90 -11.40 24.06
CA GLY A 66 -14.48 -12.68 24.64
C GLY A 66 -14.05 -13.75 23.62
N SER A 67 -14.11 -13.46 22.33
CA SER A 67 -13.70 -14.36 21.24
C SER A 67 -12.97 -13.58 20.14
N TYR A 68 -11.93 -14.18 19.56
CA TYR A 68 -11.19 -13.58 18.44
C TYR A 68 -12.01 -13.52 17.13
N TRP A 69 -13.01 -14.39 17.02
CA TRP A 69 -13.87 -14.52 15.85
C TRP A 69 -15.17 -15.19 16.28
N ASN A 70 -16.32 -14.63 15.90
CA ASN A 70 -17.62 -15.12 16.33
C ASN A 70 -18.56 -15.51 15.18
N TRP A 71 -18.04 -15.61 13.96
CA TRP A 71 -18.82 -15.98 12.76
C TRP A 71 -20.06 -15.11 12.54
N ASP A 72 -20.02 -13.87 13.04
CA ASP A 72 -21.05 -12.88 12.78
C ASP A 72 -21.16 -12.67 11.26
N PRO A 73 -22.34 -12.35 10.71
CA PRO A 73 -22.47 -12.01 9.30
C PRO A 73 -21.40 -10.99 8.87
N LYS A 74 -21.11 -9.94 9.66
CA LYS A 74 -20.10 -8.93 9.27
C LYS A 74 -18.68 -9.50 9.17
N GLU A 75 -18.31 -10.40 10.07
CA GLU A 75 -16.99 -11.04 10.08
C GLU A 75 -16.86 -12.05 8.94
N THR A 76 -17.88 -12.89 8.74
CA THR A 76 -17.92 -13.90 7.67
C THR A 76 -17.81 -13.24 6.29
N TRP A 77 -18.51 -12.14 6.07
CA TRP A 77 -18.48 -11.38 4.83
C TRP A 77 -17.16 -10.62 4.61
N ALA A 78 -16.49 -10.16 5.68
CA ALA A 78 -15.12 -9.65 5.61
C ALA A 78 -14.10 -10.73 5.18
N PHE A 79 -14.28 -11.97 5.65
CA PHE A 79 -13.44 -13.09 5.21
C PHE A 79 -13.67 -13.44 3.74
N ILE A 80 -14.93 -13.51 3.29
CA ILE A 80 -15.29 -13.78 1.89
C ILE A 80 -14.66 -12.73 0.95
N THR A 81 -14.80 -11.45 1.26
CA THR A 81 -14.18 -10.37 0.46
C THR A 81 -12.66 -10.48 0.41
N TRP A 82 -12.03 -10.80 1.54
CA TRP A 82 -10.59 -11.02 1.59
C TRP A 82 -10.15 -12.19 0.69
N THR A 83 -10.86 -13.32 0.72
CA THR A 83 -10.58 -14.47 -0.18
C THR A 83 -10.72 -14.09 -1.65
N VAL A 84 -11.75 -13.33 -2.03
CA VAL A 84 -11.94 -12.86 -3.42
C VAL A 84 -10.82 -11.93 -3.86
N PHE A 85 -10.36 -11.02 -2.99
CA PHE A 85 -9.19 -10.18 -3.27
C PHE A 85 -7.89 -10.99 -3.37
N ALA A 86 -7.72 -12.02 -2.54
CA ALA A 86 -6.56 -12.91 -2.62
C ALA A 86 -6.54 -13.69 -3.95
N ILE A 87 -7.68 -14.21 -4.40
CA ILE A 87 -7.83 -14.85 -5.71
C ILE A 87 -7.54 -13.84 -6.82
N TYR A 88 -8.08 -12.62 -6.75
CA TYR A 88 -7.75 -11.55 -7.69
C TYR A 88 -6.24 -11.28 -7.78
N PHE A 89 -5.58 -11.11 -6.63
CA PHE A 89 -4.14 -10.85 -6.59
C PHE A 89 -3.31 -12.04 -7.12
N HIS A 90 -3.74 -13.27 -6.82
CA HIS A 90 -3.12 -14.49 -7.32
C HIS A 90 -3.28 -14.63 -8.85
N THR A 91 -4.47 -14.37 -9.39
CA THR A 91 -4.70 -14.37 -10.85
C THR A 91 -3.93 -13.28 -11.57
N ARG A 92 -3.66 -12.14 -10.91
CA ARG A 92 -2.91 -11.02 -11.49
C ARG A 92 -1.39 -11.20 -11.44
N THR A 93 -0.88 -11.97 -10.47
CA THR A 93 0.56 -12.26 -10.35
C THR A 93 1.00 -13.34 -11.34
N ASN A 94 0.07 -14.19 -11.80
CA ASN A 94 0.31 -15.18 -12.86
C ASN A 94 0.10 -14.55 -14.25
N THR A 95 1.20 -14.26 -14.96
CA THR A 95 1.22 -13.67 -16.32
C THR A 95 0.67 -14.60 -17.43
N ASN A 96 0.15 -15.79 -17.09
CA ASN A 96 -0.45 -16.73 -18.06
C ASN A 96 -1.98 -16.57 -18.20
N LEU A 97 -2.61 -15.70 -17.39
CA LEU A 97 -4.06 -15.47 -17.36
C LEU A 97 -4.41 -14.04 -17.80
N GLU A 98 -3.71 -13.54 -18.82
CA GLU A 98 -3.78 -12.15 -19.26
C GLU A 98 -5.09 -11.84 -20.00
N GLY A 99 -5.89 -10.95 -19.41
CA GLY A 99 -6.91 -10.19 -20.14
C GLY A 99 -8.33 -10.38 -19.64
N VAL A 100 -8.91 -11.58 -19.81
CA VAL A 100 -10.37 -11.76 -19.66
C VAL A 100 -10.78 -12.13 -18.22
N ASN A 101 -9.93 -12.88 -17.51
CA ASN A 101 -10.26 -13.40 -16.18
C ASN A 101 -10.13 -12.34 -15.08
N SER A 102 -9.20 -11.40 -15.22
CA SER A 102 -8.99 -10.35 -14.20
C SER A 102 -10.14 -9.34 -14.13
N ALA A 103 -10.79 -9.02 -15.26
CA ALA A 103 -11.94 -8.11 -15.27
C ALA A 103 -13.20 -8.77 -14.68
N LEU A 104 -13.40 -10.06 -14.93
CA LEU A 104 -14.49 -10.84 -14.32
C LEU A 104 -14.31 -10.94 -12.80
N VAL A 105 -13.11 -11.27 -12.33
CA VAL A 105 -12.83 -11.36 -10.89
C VAL A 105 -12.94 -9.99 -10.21
N ALA A 106 -12.51 -8.90 -10.86
CA ALA A 106 -12.67 -7.55 -10.35
C ALA A 106 -14.16 -7.11 -10.26
N SER A 107 -14.97 -7.45 -11.26
CA SER A 107 -16.42 -7.15 -11.26
C SER A 107 -17.20 -7.98 -10.23
N MET A 108 -16.84 -9.25 -10.05
CA MET A 108 -17.37 -10.08 -8.95
C MET A 108 -16.97 -9.52 -7.57
N GLY A 109 -15.71 -9.11 -7.40
CA GLY A 109 -15.25 -8.45 -6.18
C GLY A 109 -16.01 -7.16 -5.87
N PHE A 110 -16.29 -6.35 -6.89
CA PHE A 110 -17.09 -5.14 -6.75
C PHE A 110 -18.53 -5.42 -6.30
N LEU A 111 -19.20 -6.42 -6.89
CA LEU A 111 -20.56 -6.82 -6.48
C LEU A 111 -20.61 -7.37 -5.05
N ILE A 112 -19.61 -8.14 -4.64
CA ILE A 112 -19.53 -8.68 -3.28
C ILE A 112 -19.32 -7.57 -2.24
N ILE A 113 -18.54 -6.53 -2.55
CA ILE A 113 -18.41 -5.35 -1.67
C ILE A 113 -19.75 -4.62 -1.50
N TRP A 114 -20.54 -4.49 -2.57
CA TRP A 114 -21.88 -3.90 -2.49
C TRP A 114 -22.83 -4.74 -1.63
N ILE A 115 -22.78 -6.07 -1.75
CA ILE A 115 -23.57 -6.98 -0.90
C ILE A 115 -23.10 -6.92 0.56
N CYS A 116 -21.79 -6.80 0.83
CA CYS A 116 -21.27 -6.56 2.18
C CYS A 116 -21.78 -5.24 2.78
N TYR A 117 -21.74 -4.16 2.00
CA TYR A 117 -22.06 -2.82 2.49
C TYR A 117 -23.57 -2.63 2.73
N PHE A 118 -24.41 -3.11 1.81
CA PHE A 118 -25.87 -2.99 1.92
C PHE A 118 -26.53 -4.20 2.60
N GLY A 119 -26.23 -5.42 2.15
CA GLY A 119 -26.93 -6.63 2.60
C GLY A 119 -26.67 -6.98 4.06
N VAL A 120 -25.42 -6.90 4.50
CA VAL A 120 -25.06 -7.28 5.88
C VAL A 120 -25.47 -6.22 6.90
N ASN A 121 -25.52 -4.95 6.48
CA ASN A 121 -26.06 -3.88 7.33
C ASN A 121 -27.60 -3.91 7.42
N LEU A 122 -28.30 -4.46 6.42
CA LEU A 122 -29.77 -4.62 6.44
C LEU A 122 -30.25 -5.85 7.22
N SER A 123 -29.44 -6.92 7.33
CA SER A 123 -29.84 -8.14 8.05
C SER A 123 -30.01 -7.95 9.56
N GLY A 124 -29.50 -6.86 10.15
CA GLY A 124 -29.76 -6.49 11.56
C GLY A 124 -29.24 -7.46 12.63
N THR A 125 -28.73 -8.62 12.26
CA THR A 125 -28.24 -9.67 13.15
C THR A 125 -26.74 -9.50 13.39
N GLY A 126 -26.38 -9.20 14.64
CA GLY A 126 -24.99 -9.18 15.09
C GLY A 126 -24.69 -8.14 16.17
N LEU A 127 -23.63 -8.39 16.95
CA LEU A 127 -23.10 -7.49 18.00
C LEU A 127 -22.63 -6.11 17.48
N HIS A 128 -22.73 -5.85 16.18
CA HIS A 128 -22.39 -4.59 15.51
C HIS A 128 -23.64 -3.84 14.98
N SER A 129 -24.84 -4.26 15.37
CA SER A 129 -26.12 -3.65 14.98
C SER A 129 -26.67 -2.77 16.11
N TYR A 130 -25.90 -1.82 16.62
CA TYR A 130 -26.34 -0.88 17.68
C TYR A 130 -27.04 0.36 17.12
N GLY A 131 -27.84 0.17 16.07
CA GLY A 131 -28.54 1.25 15.37
C GLY A 131 -29.89 0.78 14.84
N SER A 132 -30.63 0.00 15.63
CA SER A 132 -32.06 -0.17 15.38
C SER A 132 -32.76 1.12 15.78
N PHE A 133 -33.29 1.85 14.81
CA PHE A 133 -34.30 2.87 15.10
C PHE A 133 -35.54 2.12 15.59
N THR A 134 -35.69 2.01 16.90
CA THR A 134 -36.98 1.73 17.52
C THR A 134 -37.87 2.94 17.28
N LEU A 135 -38.54 2.99 16.13
CA LEU A 135 -39.76 3.77 15.98
C LEU A 135 -40.90 2.95 16.59
N ASN A 136 -41.25 3.31 17.82
CA ASN A 136 -42.43 2.95 18.62
C ASN A 136 -42.95 1.50 18.53
#